data_AF-A0ABD1J2J9-F1
#
_entry.id   AF-A0ABD1J2J9-F1
#
_cell.length_a   1.000
_cell.length_b   1.000
_cell.length_c   1.000
_cell.angle_alpha   90.00
_cell.angle_beta   90.00
_cell.angle_gamma   90.00
#
_symmetry.space_group_name_H-M   'P 1'
#
loop_
_entity.id
_entity.type
_entity.pdbx_description
1 polymer ?
#
loop_
_entity_poly.entity_id
_entity_poly.type
_entity_poly.pdbx_seq_one_letter_code
_entity_poly.pdbx_strand_id
1 'polypeptide(L)'
;MKTDAWDLIEAVDSNCNSTGRVKSSPHINQLQVVRASNSWSSLLLYFSKNAEASLWAAKVARSVVSSLSSVQEFNFEERVGTSDCAIWADVINHPDTGQPAGYGTRLQRDVESDTTGKFKHLLGIAKPLLPVGHCALITHWIKAMTASECVDTIFVITNALYFEPFQEWAREFPNVKILSDGTKTNEARLGAVACLQLTIKHFSVEDHVIVVGGDTLFKEDFSLLKFTERFSEAQAKHRDASLVLCYQCKEEETSKYGILEVDEDMRVSCMKEKPQPSETQSRRACPCFYLFSKESLPLLDVFLDEKKNAPIQERDAPGTFLSWLILRRPVYVQEILGRFDVGNLPSYIECDNYFKDRIQDNNVYLQ
;
A
#
# COMPACT_ATOMS: atom_id res chain seq x y z
N MET A 1 -12.71 -41.13 -41.19
CA MET A 1 -11.94 -41.69 -40.06
C MET A 1 -11.16 -40.55 -39.44
N LYS A 2 -11.20 -40.39 -38.11
CA LYS A 2 -10.24 -39.54 -37.39
C LYS A 2 -9.02 -40.41 -37.08
N THR A 3 -7.83 -39.95 -37.44
CA THR A 3 -6.60 -40.33 -36.76
C THR A 3 -6.38 -39.25 -35.69
N ASP A 4 -6.42 -39.65 -34.43
CA ASP A 4 -6.35 -38.72 -33.30
C ASP A 4 -4.90 -38.29 -33.03
N ALA A 5 -4.72 -37.07 -32.54
CA ALA A 5 -3.43 -36.39 -32.45
C ALA A 5 -2.46 -36.93 -31.36
N TRP A 6 -2.66 -38.17 -30.90
CA TRP A 6 -1.79 -38.84 -29.92
C TRP A 6 -0.51 -39.40 -30.55
N ASP A 7 -0.56 -39.83 -31.82
CA ASP A 7 0.59 -40.43 -32.54
C ASP A 7 1.79 -39.47 -32.73
N LEU A 8 1.59 -38.16 -32.52
CA LEU A 8 2.64 -37.14 -32.63
C LEU A 8 3.42 -36.89 -31.34
N ILE A 9 2.99 -37.44 -30.19
CA ILE A 9 3.63 -37.22 -28.89
C ILE A 9 4.70 -38.30 -28.60
N GLU A 10 4.53 -39.54 -29.07
CA GLU A 10 5.55 -40.60 -28.90
C GLU A 10 6.75 -40.48 -29.86
N ALA A 11 6.66 -39.64 -30.90
CA ALA A 11 7.72 -39.48 -31.91
C ALA A 11 8.96 -38.70 -31.43
N VAL A 12 8.92 -38.09 -30.23
CA VAL A 12 10.06 -37.34 -29.65
C VAL A 12 10.98 -38.23 -28.81
N ASP A 13 10.50 -39.39 -28.34
CA ASP A 13 11.26 -40.28 -27.43
C ASP A 13 11.97 -41.44 -28.16
N SER A 14 11.70 -41.64 -29.46
CA SER A 14 12.12 -42.84 -30.20
C SER A 14 13.29 -42.67 -31.19
N ASN A 15 13.87 -41.47 -31.32
CA ASN A 15 14.88 -41.20 -32.36
C ASN A 15 16.27 -40.76 -31.85
N CYS A 16 16.61 -41.08 -30.59
CA CYS A 16 17.94 -40.86 -30.00
C CYS A 16 18.78 -42.15 -29.92
N ASN A 17 18.92 -42.87 -31.04
CA ASN A 17 19.66 -44.13 -31.10
C ASN A 17 21.08 -43.96 -31.69
N SER A 18 21.91 -43.10 -31.08
CA SER A 18 23.38 -43.17 -31.20
C SER A 18 24.12 -42.34 -30.13
N THR A 19 24.54 -43.02 -29.05
CA THR A 19 25.72 -42.69 -28.22
C THR A 19 26.06 -41.21 -27.94
N GLY A 20 25.43 -40.62 -26.92
CA GLY A 20 25.90 -39.38 -26.30
C GLY A 20 25.28 -39.16 -24.91
N ARG A 21 26.06 -39.35 -23.83
CA ARG A 21 25.58 -39.05 -22.46
C ARG A 21 25.37 -37.55 -22.30
N VAL A 22 24.12 -37.10 -22.17
CA VAL A 22 23.79 -35.79 -21.60
C VAL A 22 23.34 -36.01 -20.17
N LYS A 23 23.95 -35.29 -19.21
CA LYS A 23 23.59 -35.37 -17.79
C LYS A 23 22.20 -34.78 -17.58
N SER A 24 21.37 -35.44 -16.78
CA SER A 24 20.13 -34.87 -16.25
C SER A 24 20.43 -33.59 -15.46
N SER A 25 19.93 -32.45 -15.93
CA SER A 25 19.97 -31.17 -15.20
C SER A 25 18.70 -31.05 -14.34
N PRO A 26 18.80 -30.69 -13.04
CA PRO A 26 17.69 -30.78 -12.08
C PRO A 26 16.68 -29.60 -12.16
N HIS A 27 16.47 -29.04 -13.36
CA HIS A 27 15.79 -27.74 -13.53
C HIS A 27 14.69 -27.71 -14.62
N ILE A 28 14.13 -28.87 -14.99
CA ILE A 28 13.01 -28.95 -15.94
C ILE A 28 11.72 -29.29 -15.19
N ASN A 29 10.86 -28.29 -14.97
CA ASN A 29 9.56 -28.44 -14.32
C ASN A 29 8.42 -28.24 -15.34
N GLN A 30 8.06 -29.32 -16.02
CA GLN A 30 6.90 -29.48 -16.92
C GLN A 30 6.85 -28.63 -18.20
N LEU A 31 6.18 -29.20 -19.20
CA LEU A 31 5.87 -28.57 -20.49
C LEU A 31 4.41 -28.92 -20.78
N GLN A 32 3.53 -27.91 -20.91
CA GLN A 32 2.10 -28.11 -21.15
C GLN A 32 1.68 -27.48 -22.48
N VAL A 33 0.91 -28.24 -23.26
CA VAL A 33 0.29 -27.79 -24.51
C VAL A 33 -1.20 -27.65 -24.27
N VAL A 34 -1.71 -26.41 -24.34
CA VAL A 34 -3.12 -26.12 -24.10
C VAL A 34 -3.80 -25.76 -25.42
N ARG A 35 -4.93 -26.42 -25.71
CA ARG A 35 -5.71 -26.20 -26.92
C ARG A 35 -6.81 -25.17 -26.66
N ALA A 36 -6.64 -23.95 -27.15
CA ALA A 36 -7.72 -22.96 -27.18
C ALA A 36 -8.80 -23.38 -28.19
N SER A 37 -10.08 -23.09 -27.87
CA SER A 37 -11.21 -23.57 -28.66
C SER A 37 -11.49 -22.75 -29.92
N ASN A 38 -11.74 -23.45 -31.03
CA ASN A 38 -12.41 -23.00 -32.26
C ASN A 38 -11.67 -22.06 -33.24
N SER A 39 -10.35 -21.88 -33.11
CA SER A 39 -9.50 -21.59 -34.28
C SER A 39 -8.21 -22.43 -34.24
N TRP A 40 -7.56 -22.64 -35.39
CA TRP A 40 -6.38 -23.50 -35.51
C TRP A 40 -5.10 -22.76 -35.10
N SER A 41 -4.99 -22.41 -33.82
CA SER A 41 -3.78 -21.88 -33.20
C SER A 41 -3.38 -22.73 -31.99
N SER A 42 -2.31 -23.50 -32.16
CA SER A 42 -1.70 -24.27 -31.06
C SER A 42 -0.78 -23.34 -30.27
N LEU A 43 -1.06 -23.15 -28.97
CA LEU A 43 -0.21 -22.35 -28.09
C LEU A 43 0.80 -23.27 -27.39
N LEU A 44 2.08 -22.99 -27.55
CA LEU A 44 3.17 -23.68 -26.84
C LEU A 44 3.70 -22.75 -25.75
N LEU A 45 3.54 -23.13 -24.48
CA LEU A 45 4.06 -22.39 -23.34
C LEU A 45 5.26 -23.14 -22.75
N TYR A 46 6.36 -22.42 -22.54
CA TYR A 46 7.61 -22.94 -21.99
C TYR A 46 8.10 -22.01 -20.89
N PHE A 47 8.43 -22.59 -19.72
CA PHE A 47 8.94 -21.86 -18.57
C PHE A 47 10.36 -22.32 -18.24
N SER A 48 11.29 -21.36 -18.17
CA SER A 48 12.66 -21.63 -17.72
C SER A 48 13.21 -20.46 -16.92
N LYS A 49 13.88 -20.78 -15.81
CA LYS A 49 14.60 -19.80 -14.98
C LYS A 49 16.05 -19.56 -15.45
N ASN A 50 16.42 -20.03 -16.65
CA ASN A 50 17.77 -19.86 -17.21
C ASN A 50 17.70 -19.38 -18.66
N ALA A 51 18.34 -18.23 -18.93
CA ALA A 51 18.34 -17.57 -20.23
C ALA A 51 18.89 -18.44 -21.39
N GLU A 52 19.89 -19.29 -21.15
CA GLU A 52 20.42 -20.18 -22.20
C GLU A 52 19.40 -21.23 -22.66
N ALA A 53 18.61 -21.74 -21.71
CA ALA A 53 17.56 -22.72 -22.00
C ALA A 53 16.35 -22.07 -22.70
N SER A 54 16.06 -20.80 -22.42
CA SER A 54 15.09 -20.00 -23.19
C SER A 54 15.53 -19.79 -24.64
N LEU A 55 16.82 -19.54 -24.87
CA LEU A 55 17.43 -19.42 -26.21
C LEU A 55 17.39 -20.74 -27.01
N TRP A 56 17.54 -21.88 -26.35
CA TRP A 56 17.36 -23.20 -26.98
C TRP A 56 15.89 -23.46 -27.33
N ALA A 57 14.96 -23.23 -26.40
CA ALA A 57 13.52 -23.39 -26.64
C ALA A 57 13.02 -22.48 -27.78
N ALA A 58 13.49 -21.23 -27.86
CA ALA A 58 13.18 -20.33 -28.97
C ALA A 58 13.67 -20.84 -30.34
N LYS A 59 14.81 -21.56 -30.39
CA LYS A 59 15.29 -22.22 -31.63
C LYS A 59 14.44 -23.43 -31.99
N VAL A 60 14.03 -24.24 -31.01
CA VAL A 60 13.13 -25.39 -31.23
C VAL A 60 11.76 -24.91 -31.73
N ALA A 61 11.19 -23.87 -31.14
CA ALA A 61 9.93 -23.28 -31.59
C ALA A 61 10.02 -22.77 -33.05
N ARG A 62 11.10 -22.09 -33.42
CA ARG A 62 11.36 -21.65 -34.81
C ARG A 62 11.56 -22.83 -35.79
N SER A 63 12.06 -23.98 -35.33
CA SER A 63 12.21 -25.19 -36.13
C SER A 63 10.87 -25.91 -36.39
N VAL A 64 9.96 -25.88 -35.41
CA VAL A 64 8.64 -26.56 -35.49
C VAL A 64 7.63 -25.70 -36.26
N VAL A 65 7.76 -24.37 -36.23
CA VAL A 65 6.79 -23.43 -36.81
C VAL A 65 7.33 -22.84 -38.13
N SER A 66 7.28 -23.64 -39.20
CA SER A 66 7.53 -23.19 -40.58
C SER A 66 6.25 -22.80 -41.35
N SER A 67 5.08 -22.83 -40.69
CA SER A 67 3.77 -22.73 -41.34
C SER A 67 2.77 -21.75 -40.68
N LEU A 68 3.18 -20.90 -39.74
CA LEU A 68 2.33 -19.83 -39.18
C LEU A 68 2.80 -18.46 -39.66
N SER A 69 1.90 -17.70 -40.28
CA SER A 69 2.19 -16.44 -40.97
C SER A 69 2.34 -15.21 -40.06
N SER A 70 2.45 -15.39 -38.75
CA SER A 70 2.66 -14.32 -37.78
C SER A 70 3.21 -14.87 -36.46
N VAL A 71 4.47 -14.56 -36.15
CA VAL A 71 5.02 -14.68 -34.79
C VAL A 71 4.94 -13.29 -34.16
N GLN A 72 4.08 -13.12 -33.16
CA GLN A 72 4.20 -11.98 -32.26
C GLN A 72 5.23 -12.31 -31.18
N GLU A 73 6.36 -11.61 -31.18
CA GLU A 73 7.27 -11.60 -30.04
C GLU A 73 6.60 -10.83 -28.90
N PHE A 74 5.97 -11.56 -27.98
CA PHE A 74 5.57 -11.01 -26.69
C PHE A 74 6.83 -10.84 -25.83
N ASN A 75 7.31 -9.60 -25.74
CA ASN A 75 8.16 -9.21 -24.63
C ASN A 75 7.31 -9.25 -23.36
N PHE A 76 7.35 -10.40 -22.67
CA PHE A 76 7.12 -10.39 -21.23
C PHE A 76 8.32 -9.68 -20.60
N GLU A 77 8.16 -8.38 -20.32
CA GLU A 77 8.81 -7.83 -19.14
C GLU A 77 8.38 -8.69 -17.95
N GLU A 78 9.32 -9.04 -17.08
CA GLU A 78 8.97 -9.59 -15.77
C GLU A 78 8.19 -8.50 -15.02
N ARG A 79 6.86 -8.55 -15.08
CA ARG A 79 6.03 -8.09 -13.96
C ARG A 79 6.39 -9.00 -12.79
N VAL A 80 7.48 -8.63 -12.10
CA VAL A 80 7.80 -9.05 -10.74
C VAL A 80 6.48 -8.90 -9.97
N GLY A 81 6.05 -10.00 -9.34
CA GLY A 81 4.65 -10.16 -8.94
C GLY A 81 4.10 -8.92 -8.25
N THR A 82 2.91 -8.49 -8.70
CA THR A 82 2.09 -7.51 -7.96
C THR A 82 2.11 -7.93 -6.51
N SER A 83 2.72 -7.10 -5.68
CA SER A 83 2.94 -7.45 -4.28
C SER A 83 1.61 -7.23 -3.59
N ASP A 84 0.84 -8.30 -3.44
CA ASP A 84 -0.46 -8.29 -2.77
C ASP A 84 -0.37 -7.39 -1.54
N CYS A 85 -1.06 -6.25 -1.59
CA CYS A 85 -0.90 -5.18 -0.62
C CYS A 85 -2.29 -4.77 -0.15
N ALA A 86 -2.61 -5.09 1.11
CA ALA A 86 -3.83 -4.59 1.72
C ALA A 86 -3.64 -3.12 2.08
N ILE A 87 -4.59 -2.25 1.72
CA ILE A 87 -4.56 -0.86 2.19
C ILE A 87 -5.42 -0.72 3.42
N TRP A 88 -4.91 -0.01 4.40
CA TRP A 88 -5.65 0.46 5.56
C TRP A 88 -5.72 1.98 5.53
N ALA A 89 -6.93 2.52 5.52
CA ALA A 89 -7.16 3.92 5.86
C ALA A 89 -7.76 3.99 7.26
N ASP A 90 -7.06 4.64 8.20
CA ASP A 90 -7.64 4.89 9.51
C ASP A 90 -8.72 5.97 9.44
N VAL A 91 -9.82 5.73 10.14
CA VAL A 91 -10.84 6.74 10.41
C VAL A 91 -11.19 6.82 11.89
N ILE A 92 -10.23 6.64 12.79
CA ILE A 92 -10.43 6.97 14.21
C ILE A 92 -10.62 8.47 14.43
N ASN A 93 -11.81 8.76 14.94
CA ASN A 93 -12.30 10.08 15.29
C ASN A 93 -13.13 9.91 16.59
N HIS A 94 -12.80 10.47 17.76
CA HIS A 94 -11.75 11.43 18.14
C HIS A 94 -12.19 12.67 18.96
N PRO A 95 -13.34 12.78 19.67
CA PRO A 95 -13.66 14.02 20.40
C PRO A 95 -13.75 13.86 21.93
N ASP A 96 -12.67 14.12 22.70
CA ASP A 96 -12.86 14.74 24.02
C ASP A 96 -11.65 15.46 24.66
N THR A 97 -11.99 16.31 25.64
CA THR A 97 -11.16 16.86 26.73
C THR A 97 -9.74 17.35 26.38
N GLY A 98 -9.64 18.63 25.98
CA GLY A 98 -8.43 19.45 26.21
C GLY A 98 -7.19 19.14 25.37
N GLN A 99 -7.02 19.90 24.28
CA GLN A 99 -5.86 19.91 23.37
C GLN A 99 -5.73 18.70 22.41
N PRO A 100 -5.13 18.88 21.20
CA PRO A 100 -5.80 18.36 19.99
C PRO A 100 -5.03 17.27 19.22
N ALA A 101 -5.66 16.11 19.00
CA ALA A 101 -5.42 15.23 17.84
C ALA A 101 -6.55 14.19 17.75
N GLY A 102 -7.53 14.37 16.86
CA GLY A 102 -8.74 13.52 16.82
C GLY A 102 -9.73 13.91 15.71
N TYR A 103 -11.03 14.01 16.07
CA TYR A 103 -12.30 13.92 15.28
C TYR A 103 -12.43 14.79 14.03
N GLY A 104 -11.42 15.60 13.79
CA GLY A 104 -11.60 16.92 13.24
C GLY A 104 -12.21 17.89 14.25
N THR A 105 -12.19 17.67 15.58
CA THR A 105 -12.73 18.65 16.55
C THR A 105 -12.08 20.03 16.44
N ARG A 106 -10.84 20.10 15.94
CA ARG A 106 -10.20 21.37 15.61
C ARG A 106 -10.85 22.00 14.37
N LEU A 107 -10.93 21.27 13.25
CA LEU A 107 -11.66 21.71 12.06
C LEU A 107 -13.12 22.10 12.37
N GLN A 108 -13.87 21.27 13.09
CA GLN A 108 -15.26 21.54 13.47
C GLN A 108 -15.37 22.82 14.31
N ARG A 109 -14.55 23.00 15.35
CA ARG A 109 -14.53 24.25 16.13
C ARG A 109 -14.11 25.47 15.30
N ASP A 110 -13.15 25.30 14.39
CA ASP A 110 -12.73 26.37 13.48
C ASP A 110 -13.89 26.77 12.53
N VAL A 111 -14.68 25.79 12.07
CA VAL A 111 -15.88 25.98 11.23
C VAL A 111 -17.09 26.52 12.02
N GLU A 112 -17.28 26.13 13.27
CA GLU A 112 -18.28 26.73 14.17
C GLU A 112 -17.93 28.19 14.50
N SER A 113 -16.64 28.50 14.56
CA SER A 113 -16.11 29.86 14.77
C SER A 113 -16.09 30.71 13.49
N ASP A 114 -16.31 30.13 12.31
CA ASP A 114 -16.38 30.84 11.03
C ASP A 114 -17.64 31.69 10.94
N THR A 115 -17.49 32.99 11.17
CA THR A 115 -18.58 33.98 11.07
C THR A 115 -19.06 34.20 9.63
N THR A 116 -18.29 33.81 8.61
CA THR A 116 -18.72 33.90 7.21
C THR A 116 -19.76 32.84 6.85
N GLY A 117 -19.78 31.73 7.59
CA GLY A 117 -20.63 30.57 7.35
C GLY A 117 -20.30 29.78 6.09
N LYS A 118 -19.23 30.14 5.36
CA LYS A 118 -18.82 29.52 4.08
C LYS A 118 -18.57 28.02 4.26
N PHE A 119 -18.05 27.62 5.40
CA PHE A 119 -17.60 26.25 5.66
C PHE A 119 -18.59 25.39 6.46
N LYS A 120 -19.79 25.89 6.80
CA LYS A 120 -20.79 25.17 7.61
C LYS A 120 -21.18 23.80 7.06
N HIS A 121 -21.05 23.59 5.75
CA HIS A 121 -21.31 22.32 5.07
C HIS A 121 -20.31 21.20 5.44
N LEU A 122 -19.21 21.52 6.13
CA LEU A 122 -18.22 20.54 6.62
C LEU A 122 -18.56 19.98 8.00
N LEU A 123 -19.54 20.53 8.71
CA LEU A 123 -19.92 20.08 10.05
C LEU A 123 -20.54 18.67 10.01
N GLY A 124 -20.12 17.81 10.93
CA GLY A 124 -20.59 16.42 11.02
C GLY A 124 -20.03 15.47 9.96
N ILE A 125 -19.18 15.93 9.03
CA ILE A 125 -18.50 15.06 8.06
C ILE A 125 -17.23 14.48 8.70
N ALA A 126 -17.02 13.16 8.55
CA ALA A 126 -15.78 12.51 8.96
C ALA A 126 -14.61 13.04 8.13
N LYS A 127 -13.45 13.33 8.76
CA LYS A 127 -12.25 13.88 8.10
C LYS A 127 -11.94 13.29 6.70
N PRO A 128 -11.90 11.97 6.49
CA PRO A 128 -11.54 11.41 5.18
C PRO A 128 -12.64 11.59 4.11
N LEU A 129 -13.89 11.82 4.52
CA LEU A 129 -15.03 12.12 3.66
C LEU A 129 -15.20 13.63 3.38
N LEU A 130 -14.34 14.50 3.94
CA LEU A 130 -14.36 15.92 3.61
C LEU A 130 -14.10 16.12 2.12
N PRO A 131 -14.85 17.00 1.43
CA PRO A 131 -14.60 17.32 0.03
C PRO A 131 -13.26 18.05 -0.11
N VAL A 132 -12.34 17.52 -0.91
CA VAL A 132 -11.05 18.14 -1.25
C VAL A 132 -10.93 18.12 -2.76
N GLY A 133 -10.90 19.29 -3.40
CA GLY A 133 -10.93 19.35 -4.85
C GLY A 133 -12.31 19.04 -5.41
N HIS A 134 -12.45 17.86 -6.00
CA HIS A 134 -13.65 17.40 -6.71
C HIS A 134 -14.27 16.11 -6.14
N CYS A 135 -13.73 15.55 -5.05
CA CYS A 135 -14.24 14.36 -4.38
C CYS A 135 -13.84 14.35 -2.90
N ALA A 136 -14.23 13.31 -2.15
CA ALA A 136 -13.75 13.10 -0.79
C ALA A 136 -12.21 12.98 -0.74
N LEU A 137 -11.59 13.44 0.35
CA LEU A 137 -10.15 13.33 0.61
C LEU A 137 -9.63 11.90 0.36
N ILE A 138 -10.29 10.90 0.95
CA ILE A 138 -9.93 9.48 0.80
C ILE A 138 -10.09 8.95 -0.64
N THR A 139 -10.99 9.51 -1.45
CA THR A 139 -11.21 9.07 -2.84
C THR A 139 -9.98 9.30 -3.72
N HIS A 140 -9.14 10.30 -3.42
CA HIS A 140 -7.87 10.51 -4.11
C HIS A 140 -6.95 9.29 -3.96
N TRP A 141 -6.86 8.73 -2.75
CA TRP A 141 -6.13 7.50 -2.49
C TRP A 141 -6.73 6.29 -3.23
N ILE A 142 -8.04 6.07 -3.09
CA ILE A 142 -8.70 4.93 -3.75
C ILE A 142 -8.48 4.95 -5.27
N LYS A 143 -8.57 6.13 -5.91
CA LYS A 143 -8.32 6.29 -7.35
C LYS A 143 -6.87 5.99 -7.72
N ALA A 144 -5.90 6.60 -7.05
CA ALA A 144 -4.48 6.36 -7.31
C ALA A 144 -4.09 4.88 -7.16
N MET A 145 -4.57 4.25 -6.09
CA MET A 145 -4.26 2.86 -5.74
C MET A 145 -4.97 1.84 -6.65
N THR A 146 -6.19 2.14 -7.09
CA THR A 146 -6.90 1.32 -8.09
C THR A 146 -6.28 1.48 -9.48
N ALA A 147 -5.85 2.68 -9.86
CA ALA A 147 -5.28 2.96 -11.18
C ALA A 147 -3.84 2.48 -11.34
N SER A 148 -3.09 2.31 -10.25
CA SER A 148 -1.72 1.76 -10.25
C SER A 148 -1.68 0.23 -10.20
N GLU A 149 -2.82 -0.45 -10.01
CA GLU A 149 -2.91 -1.91 -9.79
C GLU A 149 -2.00 -2.42 -8.64
N CYS A 150 -1.55 -1.54 -7.73
CA CYS A 150 -0.59 -1.92 -6.69
C CYS A 150 -1.21 -2.68 -5.52
N VAL A 151 -2.56 -2.79 -5.47
CA VAL A 151 -3.34 -3.39 -4.37
C VAL A 151 -4.63 -4.07 -4.84
N ASP A 152 -4.97 -5.20 -4.22
CA ASP A 152 -6.16 -6.01 -4.56
C ASP A 152 -7.40 -5.63 -3.76
N THR A 153 -7.22 -5.15 -2.54
CA THR A 153 -8.32 -4.83 -1.61
C THR A 153 -7.92 -3.69 -0.68
N ILE A 154 -8.84 -2.75 -0.52
CA ILE A 154 -8.69 -1.61 0.36
C ILE A 154 -9.67 -1.76 1.53
N PHE A 155 -9.16 -1.69 2.75
CA PHE A 155 -9.90 -1.74 3.99
C PHE A 155 -9.95 -0.33 4.61
N VAL A 156 -11.15 0.16 4.89
CA VAL A 156 -11.36 1.42 5.60
C VAL A 156 -12.01 1.09 6.93
N ILE A 157 -11.29 1.34 8.02
CA ILE A 157 -11.82 1.13 9.37
C ILE A 157 -12.38 2.43 9.92
N THR A 158 -13.55 2.36 10.53
CA THR A 158 -14.23 3.53 11.08
C THR A 158 -15.00 3.18 12.34
N ASN A 159 -15.46 4.18 13.07
CA ASN A 159 -16.29 3.97 14.25
C ASN A 159 -17.77 3.72 13.86
N ALA A 160 -18.58 3.27 14.81
CA ALA A 160 -20.00 2.99 14.56
C ALA A 160 -20.86 4.24 14.31
N LEU A 161 -20.32 5.45 14.54
CA LEU A 161 -21.01 6.72 14.21
C LEU A 161 -20.89 7.05 12.71
N TYR A 162 -19.73 6.81 12.10
CA TYR A 162 -19.46 7.13 10.68
C TYR A 162 -19.57 5.92 9.75
N PHE A 163 -19.85 4.72 10.28
CA PHE A 163 -19.96 3.48 9.48
C PHE A 163 -20.91 3.59 8.29
N GLU A 164 -22.14 4.09 8.49
CA GLU A 164 -23.13 4.25 7.42
C GLU A 164 -22.69 5.25 6.32
N PRO A 165 -22.21 6.47 6.65
CA PRO A 165 -21.57 7.37 5.68
C PRO A 165 -20.44 6.72 4.86
N PHE A 166 -19.59 5.90 5.47
CA PHE A 166 -18.54 5.18 4.75
C PHE A 166 -19.10 4.05 3.87
N GLN A 167 -20.15 3.34 4.30
CA GLN A 167 -20.81 2.33 3.48
C GLN A 167 -21.54 2.93 2.27
N GLU A 168 -22.10 4.13 2.39
CA GLU A 168 -22.68 4.87 1.26
C GLU A 168 -21.60 5.24 0.25
N TRP A 169 -20.53 5.91 0.70
CA TRP A 169 -19.39 6.31 -0.11
C TRP A 169 -18.69 5.12 -0.81
N ALA A 170 -18.57 3.97 -0.13
CA ALA A 170 -17.91 2.79 -0.67
C ALA A 170 -18.68 2.12 -1.84
N ARG A 171 -19.96 2.46 -2.09
CA ARG A 171 -20.72 1.87 -3.20
C ARG A 171 -20.13 2.20 -4.58
N GLU A 172 -19.36 3.28 -4.68
CA GLU A 172 -18.64 3.65 -5.90
C GLU A 172 -17.34 2.85 -6.12
N PHE A 173 -16.87 2.08 -5.13
CA PHE A 173 -15.54 1.47 -5.12
C PHE A 173 -15.60 -0.04 -4.78
N PRO A 174 -15.73 -0.95 -5.78
CA PRO A 174 -15.93 -2.38 -5.55
C PRO A 174 -14.82 -3.11 -4.78
N ASN A 175 -13.60 -2.57 -4.78
CA ASN A 175 -12.44 -3.09 -4.05
C ASN A 175 -12.33 -2.57 -2.60
N VAL A 176 -13.24 -1.68 -2.17
CA VAL A 176 -13.26 -1.10 -0.82
C VAL A 176 -14.19 -1.88 0.12
N LYS A 177 -13.67 -2.27 1.28
CA LYS A 177 -14.40 -2.94 2.36
C LYS A 177 -14.38 -2.07 3.61
N ILE A 178 -15.56 -1.72 4.12
CA ILE A 178 -15.71 -0.93 5.35
C ILE A 178 -15.81 -1.87 6.56
N LEU A 179 -15.01 -1.61 7.59
CA LEU A 179 -15.07 -2.30 8.88
C LEU A 179 -15.40 -1.30 9.98
N SER A 180 -16.31 -1.68 10.90
CA SER A 180 -16.54 -0.90 12.12
C SER A 180 -15.71 -1.46 13.27
N ASP A 181 -15.05 -0.60 14.04
CA ASP A 181 -14.44 -0.96 15.32
C ASP A 181 -15.48 -1.17 16.45
N GLY A 182 -16.76 -0.86 16.17
CA GLY A 182 -17.89 -0.96 17.10
C GLY A 182 -18.00 0.18 18.11
N THR A 183 -17.05 1.11 18.16
CA THR A 183 -17.00 2.19 19.14
C THR A 183 -17.92 3.35 18.74
N LYS A 184 -18.47 4.05 19.74
CA LYS A 184 -19.43 5.17 19.54
C LYS A 184 -18.97 6.48 20.15
N THR A 185 -18.06 6.42 21.11
CA THR A 185 -17.40 7.58 21.73
C THR A 185 -15.91 7.33 21.73
N ASN A 186 -15.14 8.39 21.94
CA ASN A 186 -13.69 8.37 21.84
C ASN A 186 -13.01 7.74 23.08
N GLU A 187 -13.65 7.80 24.22
CA GLU A 187 -13.15 7.31 25.51
C GLU A 187 -13.12 5.77 25.49
N ALA A 188 -14.02 5.19 24.69
CA ALA A 188 -14.13 3.77 24.39
C ALA A 188 -13.35 3.32 23.14
N ARG A 189 -12.54 4.20 22.50
CA ARG A 189 -11.84 3.85 21.25
C ARG A 189 -10.84 2.70 21.45
N LEU A 190 -10.72 1.84 20.44
CA LEU A 190 -9.69 0.79 20.45
C LEU A 190 -8.28 1.37 20.26
N GLY A 191 -8.18 2.41 19.43
CA GLY A 191 -6.93 3.05 19.02
C GLY A 191 -6.37 2.47 17.72
N ALA A 192 -5.60 3.28 16.99
CA ALA A 192 -5.26 3.02 15.58
C ALA A 192 -4.54 1.69 15.35
N VAL A 193 -3.56 1.36 16.21
CA VAL A 193 -2.83 0.08 16.13
C VAL A 193 -3.75 -1.12 16.42
N ALA A 194 -4.71 -0.98 17.33
CA ALA A 194 -5.69 -2.02 17.61
C ALA A 194 -6.72 -2.16 16.46
N CYS A 195 -7.08 -1.06 15.80
CA CYS A 195 -7.90 -1.07 14.59
C CYS A 195 -7.18 -1.73 13.40
N LEU A 196 -5.87 -1.50 13.25
CA LEU A 196 -5.05 -2.21 12.26
C LEU A 196 -5.02 -3.73 12.56
N GLN A 197 -4.76 -4.12 13.80
CA GLN A 197 -4.80 -5.53 14.24
C GLN A 197 -6.18 -6.16 13.99
N LEU A 198 -7.27 -5.48 14.36
CA LEU A 198 -8.64 -5.92 14.16
C LEU A 198 -8.93 -6.16 12.68
N THR A 199 -8.48 -5.26 11.80
CA THR A 199 -8.66 -5.37 10.34
C THR A 199 -7.93 -6.59 9.78
N ILE A 200 -6.65 -6.76 10.12
CA ILE A 200 -5.82 -7.89 9.69
C ILE A 200 -6.44 -9.22 10.13
N LYS A 201 -6.90 -9.32 11.38
CA LYS A 201 -7.54 -10.54 11.91
C LYS A 201 -8.94 -10.80 11.33
N HIS A 202 -9.74 -9.76 11.13
CA HIS A 202 -11.09 -9.89 10.59
C HIS A 202 -11.09 -10.39 9.14
N PHE A 203 -10.17 -9.87 8.32
CA PHE A 203 -10.07 -10.24 6.91
C PHE A 203 -9.02 -11.33 6.61
N SER A 204 -8.32 -11.83 7.63
CA SER A 204 -7.22 -12.81 7.50
C SER A 204 -6.16 -12.36 6.48
N VAL A 205 -5.66 -11.14 6.63
CA VAL A 205 -4.63 -10.57 5.75
C VAL A 205 -3.29 -11.24 6.04
N GLU A 206 -2.76 -11.97 5.05
CA GLU A 206 -1.46 -12.66 5.15
C GLU A 206 -0.33 -11.93 4.40
N ASP A 207 -0.64 -10.83 3.71
CA ASP A 207 0.27 -10.12 2.80
C ASP A 207 0.78 -8.78 3.33
N HIS A 208 1.49 -8.03 2.49
CA HIS A 208 2.06 -6.74 2.87
C HIS A 208 0.92 -5.72 3.08
N VAL A 209 1.13 -4.70 3.91
CA VAL A 209 0.07 -3.73 4.24
C VAL A 209 0.56 -2.30 4.09
N ILE A 210 -0.10 -1.53 3.22
CA ILE A 210 0.03 -0.08 3.15
C ILE A 210 -0.93 0.53 4.19
N VAL A 211 -0.40 1.36 5.09
CA VAL A 211 -1.10 1.97 6.23
C VAL A 211 -1.10 3.48 6.04
N VAL A 212 -2.28 4.07 5.81
CA VAL A 212 -2.48 5.49 5.47
C VAL A 212 -3.35 6.18 6.53
N GLY A 213 -2.90 7.35 7.00
CA GLY A 213 -3.75 8.23 7.80
C GLY A 213 -4.81 8.90 6.91
N GLY A 214 -6.10 8.68 7.20
CA GLY A 214 -7.21 9.12 6.36
C GLY A 214 -7.40 10.65 6.22
N ASP A 215 -6.57 11.47 6.87
CA ASP A 215 -6.56 12.94 6.74
C ASP A 215 -5.31 13.49 6.04
N THR A 216 -4.48 12.63 5.45
CA THR A 216 -3.22 12.99 4.80
C THR A 216 -3.28 12.77 3.29
N LEU A 217 -2.75 13.73 2.51
CA LEU A 217 -2.52 13.63 1.06
C LEU A 217 -1.10 14.12 0.72
N PHE A 218 -0.54 13.73 -0.44
CA PHE A 218 0.81 14.14 -0.85
C PHE A 218 0.83 15.07 -2.06
N LYS A 219 2.00 15.65 -2.33
CA LYS A 219 2.27 16.39 -3.56
C LYS A 219 2.65 15.43 -4.68
N GLU A 220 2.60 15.93 -5.91
CA GLU A 220 2.79 15.18 -7.16
C GLU A 220 4.19 14.58 -7.37
N ASP A 221 5.14 14.80 -6.46
CA ASP A 221 6.44 14.10 -6.47
C ASP A 221 6.35 12.66 -5.95
N PHE A 222 5.34 12.34 -5.12
CA PHE A 222 5.10 10.98 -4.67
C PHE A 222 4.47 10.13 -5.78
N SER A 223 4.97 8.90 -5.91
CA SER A 223 4.53 7.89 -6.88
C SER A 223 4.45 6.55 -6.15
N LEU A 224 3.31 5.87 -6.27
CA LEU A 224 3.08 4.56 -5.68
C LEU A 224 4.02 3.52 -6.30
N LEU A 225 4.24 3.58 -7.62
CA LEU A 225 5.19 2.70 -8.31
C LEU A 225 6.59 2.77 -7.66
N LYS A 226 7.20 3.97 -7.62
CA LYS A 226 8.54 4.16 -7.03
C LYS A 226 8.63 3.70 -5.57
N PHE A 227 7.55 3.88 -4.82
CA PHE A 227 7.47 3.44 -3.42
C PHE A 227 7.44 1.91 -3.28
N THR A 228 6.71 1.20 -4.15
CA THR A 228 6.71 -0.27 -4.16
C THR A 228 8.01 -0.87 -4.71
N GLU A 229 8.66 -0.21 -5.68
CA GLU A 229 10.01 -0.55 -6.14
C GLU A 229 11.02 -0.42 -4.98
N ARG A 230 11.02 0.72 -4.27
CA ARG A 230 11.89 0.96 -3.12
C ARG A 230 11.64 -0.02 -1.96
N PHE A 231 10.41 -0.46 -1.78
CA PHE A 231 10.09 -1.52 -0.81
C PHE A 231 10.68 -2.87 -1.25
N SER A 232 10.63 -3.19 -2.54
CA SER A 232 11.22 -4.40 -3.10
C SER A 232 12.75 -4.44 -2.93
N GLU A 233 13.43 -3.30 -3.10
CA GLU A 233 14.86 -3.16 -2.77
C GLU A 233 15.16 -3.42 -1.28
N ALA A 234 14.33 -2.90 -0.38
CA ALA A 234 14.48 -3.10 1.06
C ALA A 234 14.26 -4.57 1.44
N GLN A 235 13.23 -5.21 0.86
CA GLN A 235 12.92 -6.64 0.99
C GLN A 235 14.05 -7.54 0.49
N ALA A 236 14.73 -7.16 -0.60
CA ALA A 236 15.90 -7.88 -1.12
C ALA A 236 17.10 -7.84 -0.17
N LYS A 237 17.25 -6.79 0.66
CA LYS A 237 18.23 -6.72 1.76
C LYS A 237 17.78 -7.54 2.97
N HIS A 238 16.51 -7.35 3.39
CA HIS A 238 15.93 -8.04 4.53
C HIS A 238 14.44 -8.33 4.29
N ARG A 239 14.06 -9.61 4.27
CA ARG A 239 12.68 -10.04 4.03
C ARG A 239 11.66 -9.54 5.08
N ASP A 240 12.12 -9.13 6.26
CA ASP A 240 11.26 -8.53 7.28
C ASP A 240 11.24 -6.98 7.24
N ALA A 241 11.92 -6.36 6.27
CA ALA A 241 11.98 -4.90 6.12
C ALA A 241 10.62 -4.26 5.86
N SER A 242 10.32 -3.17 6.55
CA SER A 242 9.21 -2.26 6.25
C SER A 242 9.73 -0.95 5.65
N LEU A 243 8.89 -0.21 4.92
CA LEU A 243 9.23 1.08 4.32
C LEU A 243 8.30 2.18 4.85
N VAL A 244 8.84 3.36 5.15
CA VAL A 244 8.04 4.55 5.54
C VAL A 244 8.47 5.75 4.72
N LEU A 245 7.63 6.78 4.69
CA LEU A 245 7.97 8.06 4.09
C LEU A 245 8.60 9.02 5.10
N CYS A 246 9.35 10.00 4.60
CA CYS A 246 9.63 11.23 5.34
C CYS A 246 9.73 12.47 4.44
N TYR A 247 9.63 13.64 5.04
CA TYR A 247 9.89 14.93 4.39
C TYR A 247 10.63 15.86 5.34
N GLN A 248 11.30 16.88 4.80
CA GLN A 248 11.96 17.89 5.61
C GLN A 248 10.93 18.88 6.18
N CYS A 249 10.75 18.90 7.49
CA CYS A 249 9.95 19.90 8.20
C CYS A 249 10.80 21.07 8.70
N LYS A 250 10.17 22.17 9.10
CA LYS A 250 10.90 23.25 9.77
C LYS A 250 11.21 22.88 11.22
N GLU A 251 12.09 23.66 11.84
CA GLU A 251 12.52 23.44 13.22
C GLU A 251 11.35 23.55 14.21
N GLU A 252 10.52 24.58 14.06
CA GLU A 252 9.32 24.85 14.86
C GLU A 252 8.18 23.82 14.65
N GLU A 253 8.35 22.86 13.74
CA GLU A 253 7.37 21.82 13.44
C GLU A 253 7.70 20.45 14.02
N THR A 254 8.91 20.28 14.56
CA THR A 254 9.37 19.04 15.21
C THR A 254 8.40 18.55 16.29
N SER A 255 7.87 19.47 17.09
CA SER A 255 6.87 19.20 18.15
C SER A 255 5.47 18.81 17.65
N LYS A 256 5.25 18.75 16.34
CA LYS A 256 3.98 18.34 15.71
C LYS A 256 3.99 16.92 15.16
N TYR A 257 5.18 16.39 14.84
CA TYR A 257 5.33 15.17 14.03
C TYR A 257 6.25 14.14 14.72
N GLY A 258 6.17 12.88 14.30
CA GLY A 258 7.22 11.92 14.58
C GLY A 258 8.45 12.21 13.71
N ILE A 259 9.62 12.36 14.32
CA ILE A 259 10.87 12.69 13.64
C ILE A 259 11.77 11.45 13.58
N LEU A 260 12.22 11.09 12.37
CA LEU A 260 13.10 9.95 12.12
C LEU A 260 14.57 10.37 12.20
N GLU A 261 15.39 9.53 12.81
CA GLU A 261 16.84 9.54 12.66
C GLU A 261 17.21 8.33 11.78
N VAL A 262 18.06 8.54 10.76
CA VAL A 262 18.41 7.53 9.74
C VAL A 262 19.92 7.45 9.55
N ASP A 263 20.39 6.29 9.12
CA ASP A 263 21.78 6.06 8.70
C ASP A 263 22.02 6.34 7.20
N GLU A 264 23.25 6.06 6.73
CA GLU A 264 23.69 6.27 5.35
C GLU A 264 22.95 5.37 4.33
N ASP A 265 22.36 4.25 4.78
CA ASP A 265 21.59 3.31 3.96
C ASP A 265 20.08 3.69 3.88
N MET A 266 19.72 4.84 4.47
CA MET A 266 18.34 5.29 4.70
C MET A 266 17.52 4.31 5.55
N ARG A 267 18.17 3.57 6.45
CA ARG A 267 17.52 2.77 7.49
C ARG A 267 17.28 3.64 8.73
N VAL A 268 16.09 3.53 9.32
CA VAL A 268 15.74 4.24 10.56
C VAL A 268 16.49 3.64 11.74
N SER A 269 17.17 4.48 12.51
CA SER A 269 17.84 4.12 13.76
C SER A 269 16.95 4.39 14.97
N CYS A 270 16.18 5.48 14.97
CA CYS A 270 15.10 5.72 15.93
C CYS A 270 14.01 6.67 15.38
N MET A 271 12.86 6.69 16.06
CA MET A 271 11.79 7.65 15.83
C MET A 271 11.39 8.31 17.15
N LYS A 272 11.47 9.64 17.22
CA LYS A 272 11.05 10.45 18.37
C LYS A 272 9.68 11.04 18.07
N GLU A 273 8.69 10.80 18.91
CA GLU A 273 7.34 11.33 18.73
C GLU A 273 7.23 12.75 19.31
N LYS A 274 6.95 13.73 18.44
CA LYS A 274 6.76 15.16 18.80
C LYS A 274 7.89 15.78 19.67
N PRO A 275 9.18 15.56 19.36
CA PRO A 275 10.28 16.11 20.13
C PRO A 275 10.29 17.63 20.10
N GLN A 276 10.83 18.24 21.16
CA GLN A 276 11.26 19.63 21.10
C GLN A 276 12.43 19.79 20.11
N PRO A 277 12.59 20.97 19.49
CA PRO A 277 13.69 21.26 18.56
C PRO A 277 15.10 20.90 19.05
N SER A 278 15.32 20.95 20.37
CA SER A 278 16.58 20.65 21.04
C SER A 278 16.86 19.16 21.27
N GLU A 279 15.86 18.28 21.11
CA GLU A 279 15.98 16.85 21.41
C GLU A 279 16.45 16.01 20.19
N THR A 280 16.50 16.61 19.01
CA THR A 280 17.06 16.00 17.80
C THR A 280 17.56 17.05 16.81
N GLN A 281 18.63 16.74 16.09
CA GLN A 281 19.10 17.51 14.94
C GLN A 281 18.39 17.13 13.63
N SER A 282 17.65 16.02 13.60
CA SER A 282 16.92 15.61 12.41
C SER A 282 15.69 16.49 12.18
N ARG A 283 15.34 16.70 10.91
CA ARG A 283 14.13 17.39 10.47
C ARG A 283 13.27 16.52 9.55
N ARG A 284 13.52 15.20 9.53
CA ARG A 284 12.76 14.21 8.76
C ARG A 284 11.45 13.84 9.46
N ALA A 285 10.38 14.56 9.14
CA ALA A 285 9.04 14.27 9.64
C ALA A 285 8.45 13.04 8.92
N CYS A 286 7.90 12.11 9.71
CA CYS A 286 7.26 10.90 9.22
C CYS A 286 5.73 11.11 9.14
N PRO A 287 5.12 11.16 7.93
CA PRO A 287 3.67 11.12 7.80
C PRO A 287 3.15 9.71 8.12
N CYS A 288 1.85 9.58 8.41
CA CYS A 288 1.21 8.26 8.54
C CYS A 288 1.00 7.64 7.15
N PHE A 289 2.08 7.14 6.56
CA PHE A 289 2.09 6.36 5.32
C PHE A 289 3.23 5.34 5.39
N TYR A 290 2.88 4.10 5.72
CA TYR A 290 3.81 3.02 5.99
C TYR A 290 3.49 1.82 5.09
N LEU A 291 4.49 1.02 4.75
CA LEU A 291 4.33 -0.28 4.12
C LEU A 291 5.01 -1.32 5.00
N PHE A 292 4.19 -2.03 5.78
CA PHE A 292 4.65 -3.06 6.71
C PHE A 292 4.84 -4.39 5.99
N SER A 293 5.95 -5.08 6.30
CA SER A 293 6.12 -6.46 5.84
C SER A 293 5.14 -7.41 6.52
N LYS A 294 4.70 -8.46 5.81
CA LYS A 294 3.86 -9.51 6.40
C LYS A 294 4.54 -10.20 7.58
N GLU A 295 5.86 -10.30 7.55
CA GLU A 295 6.73 -10.78 8.63
C GLU A 295 6.75 -9.86 9.87
N SER A 296 6.29 -8.61 9.74
CA SER A 296 6.14 -7.63 10.82
C SER A 296 4.72 -7.56 11.40
N LEU A 297 3.67 -7.91 10.64
CA LEU A 297 2.29 -7.81 11.13
C LEU A 297 1.99 -8.63 12.40
N PRO A 298 2.52 -9.85 12.60
CA PRO A 298 2.35 -10.59 13.86
C PRO A 298 2.87 -9.85 15.10
N LEU A 299 3.74 -8.86 14.93
CA LEU A 299 4.26 -8.06 16.04
C LEU A 299 3.23 -7.05 16.58
N LEU A 300 2.11 -6.81 15.89
CA LEU A 300 0.97 -6.04 16.42
C LEU A 300 0.41 -6.72 17.68
N ASP A 301 0.31 -8.06 17.68
CA ASP A 301 -0.14 -8.84 18.84
C ASP A 301 0.82 -8.68 20.02
N VAL A 302 2.13 -8.73 19.75
CA VAL A 302 3.18 -8.58 20.76
C VAL A 302 3.17 -7.17 21.35
N PHE A 303 3.10 -6.13 20.51
CA PHE A 303 3.01 -4.74 20.94
C PHE A 303 1.77 -4.47 21.80
N LEU A 304 0.59 -4.95 21.36
CA LEU A 304 -0.66 -4.72 22.08
C LEU A 304 -0.74 -5.52 23.39
N ASP A 305 -0.10 -6.70 23.49
CA ASP A 305 0.02 -7.42 24.77
C ASP A 305 1.05 -6.76 25.71
N GLU A 306 2.22 -6.35 25.21
CA GLU A 306 3.22 -5.56 25.97
C GLU A 306 2.58 -4.27 26.54
N LYS A 307 1.71 -3.60 25.76
CA LYS A 307 1.04 -2.35 26.13
C LYS A 307 -0.38 -2.51 26.67
N LYS A 308 -0.86 -3.72 26.99
CA LYS A 308 -2.27 -3.95 27.37
C LYS A 308 -2.75 -3.15 28.60
N ASN A 309 -1.84 -2.90 29.54
CA ASN A 309 -2.07 -2.15 30.77
C ASN A 309 -1.59 -0.68 30.70
N ALA A 310 -1.05 -0.24 29.56
CA ALA A 310 -0.59 1.14 29.38
C ALA A 310 -1.78 2.07 29.07
N PRO A 311 -1.65 3.39 29.32
CA PRO A 311 -2.62 4.38 28.86
C PRO A 311 -2.87 4.27 27.35
N ILE A 312 -4.09 4.59 26.90
CA ILE A 312 -4.47 4.47 25.49
C ILE A 312 -3.48 5.21 24.56
N GLN A 313 -2.97 6.37 24.99
CA GLN A 313 -1.99 7.19 24.26
C GLN A 313 -0.68 6.46 23.93
N GLU A 314 -0.29 5.44 24.70
CA GLU A 314 0.94 4.64 24.47
C GLU A 314 0.74 3.43 23.52
N ARG A 315 -0.49 3.21 23.04
CA ARG A 315 -0.83 2.08 22.15
C ARG A 315 -1.80 2.43 21.02
N ASP A 316 -2.32 3.66 21.03
CA ASP A 316 -3.28 4.18 20.06
C ASP A 316 -2.59 4.51 18.74
N ALA A 317 -1.65 5.47 18.73
CA ALA A 317 -1.14 6.05 17.48
C ALA A 317 -0.24 5.10 16.66
N PRO A 318 -0.34 5.09 15.31
CA PRO A 318 0.49 4.24 14.45
C PRO A 318 1.99 4.50 14.60
N GLY A 319 2.38 5.76 14.84
CA GLY A 319 3.77 6.17 15.11
C GLY A 319 4.36 5.54 16.37
N THR A 320 3.53 5.19 17.37
CA THR A 320 4.00 4.52 18.59
C THR A 320 4.35 3.06 18.33
N PHE A 321 3.57 2.35 17.51
CA PHE A 321 3.93 1.01 17.03
C PHE A 321 5.18 1.07 16.14
N LEU A 322 5.27 2.04 15.22
CA LEU A 322 6.44 2.22 14.35
C LEU A 322 7.73 2.44 15.16
N SER A 323 7.72 3.34 16.15
CA SER A 323 8.87 3.60 17.04
C SER A 323 9.30 2.32 17.80
N TRP A 324 8.35 1.51 18.27
CA TRP A 324 8.61 0.22 18.90
C TRP A 324 9.13 -0.86 17.93
N LEU A 325 8.68 -0.82 16.67
CA LEU A 325 9.04 -1.76 15.60
C LEU A 325 10.45 -1.54 15.06
N ILE A 326 10.89 -0.28 14.92
CA ILE A 326 12.23 0.10 14.44
C ILE A 326 13.36 -0.58 15.23
N LEU A 327 13.15 -0.80 16.53
CA LEU A 327 14.11 -1.48 17.41
C LEU A 327 14.15 -3.02 17.24
N ARG A 328 13.25 -3.59 16.43
CA ARG A 328 13.03 -5.04 16.29
C ARG A 328 13.11 -5.55 14.85
N ARG A 329 12.74 -4.71 13.88
CA ARG A 329 12.72 -5.02 12.43
C ARG A 329 13.39 -3.90 11.64
N PRO A 330 14.05 -4.19 10.50
CA PRO A 330 14.55 -3.14 9.62
C PRO A 330 13.39 -2.26 9.12
N VAL A 331 13.54 -0.95 9.25
CA VAL A 331 12.64 0.03 8.64
C VAL A 331 13.49 0.94 7.77
N TYR A 332 13.12 1.08 6.50
CA TYR A 332 13.78 1.98 5.56
C TYR A 332 12.91 3.20 5.27
N VAL A 333 13.51 4.22 4.67
CA VAL A 333 12.86 5.48 4.33
C VAL A 333 12.93 5.78 2.84
N GLN A 334 11.85 6.38 2.32
CA GLN A 334 11.83 7.13 1.08
C GLN A 334 11.47 8.60 1.38
N GLU A 335 12.21 9.53 0.78
CA GLU A 335 11.97 10.98 0.95
C GLU A 335 10.92 11.48 -0.07
N ILE A 336 10.06 12.41 0.36
CA ILE A 336 9.09 13.14 -0.45
C ILE A 336 9.18 14.66 -0.15
N LEU A 337 8.65 15.52 -1.02
CA LEU A 337 8.63 16.97 -0.82
C LEU A 337 7.69 17.41 0.32
N GLY A 338 6.68 16.62 0.64
CA GLY A 338 5.82 16.84 1.80
C GLY A 338 4.37 16.40 1.62
N ARG A 339 3.55 16.79 2.59
CA ARG A 339 2.13 16.41 2.68
C ARG A 339 1.20 17.57 2.98
N PHE A 340 -0.08 17.35 2.71
CA PHE A 340 -1.19 18.03 3.35
C PHE A 340 -1.65 17.20 4.55
N ASP A 341 -1.88 17.86 5.69
CA ASP A 341 -2.44 17.28 6.93
C ASP A 341 -3.72 18.04 7.24
N VAL A 342 -4.88 17.44 6.97
CA VAL A 342 -6.20 18.10 7.06
C VAL A 342 -6.72 18.09 8.51
N GLY A 343 -5.94 18.69 9.40
CA GLY A 343 -6.23 18.75 10.84
C GLY A 343 -7.05 19.95 11.30
N ASN A 344 -7.14 21.02 10.51
CA ASN A 344 -7.75 22.31 10.87
C ASN A 344 -8.28 23.08 9.64
N LEU A 345 -9.08 24.14 9.84
CA LEU A 345 -9.71 24.85 8.73
C LEU A 345 -8.70 25.53 7.78
N PRO A 346 -7.66 26.24 8.25
CA PRO A 346 -6.58 26.73 7.37
C PRO A 346 -5.94 25.64 6.50
N SER A 347 -5.55 24.49 7.08
CA SER A 347 -4.96 23.37 6.33
C SER A 347 -5.94 22.72 5.35
N TYR A 348 -7.23 22.68 5.69
CA TYR A 348 -8.28 22.23 4.77
C TYR A 348 -8.38 23.17 3.56
N ILE A 349 -8.40 24.48 3.78
CA ILE A 349 -8.51 25.49 2.70
C ILE A 349 -7.27 25.43 1.79
N GLU A 350 -6.07 25.29 2.35
CA GLU A 350 -4.84 25.13 1.57
C GLU A 350 -4.90 23.88 0.69
N CYS A 351 -5.28 22.74 1.25
CA CYS A 351 -5.40 21.48 0.52
C CYS A 351 -6.50 21.55 -0.56
N ASP A 352 -7.71 22.00 -0.20
CA ASP A 352 -8.84 22.11 -1.12
C ASP A 352 -8.54 23.03 -2.32
N ASN A 353 -7.93 24.19 -2.09
CA ASN A 353 -7.48 25.07 -3.18
C ASN A 353 -6.39 24.40 -4.04
N TYR A 354 -5.42 23.72 -3.42
CA TYR A 354 -4.36 23.03 -4.17
C TYR A 354 -4.94 22.00 -5.16
N PHE A 355 -5.87 21.18 -4.70
CA PHE A 355 -6.47 20.15 -5.55
C PHE A 355 -7.40 20.75 -6.63
N LYS A 356 -8.10 21.87 -6.36
CA LYS A 356 -8.88 22.58 -7.38
C LYS A 356 -8.01 23.22 -8.48
N ASP A 357 -6.88 23.78 -8.09
CA ASP A 357 -6.02 24.55 -9.01
C ASP A 357 -5.03 23.66 -9.78
N ARG A 358 -4.50 22.60 -9.14
CA ARG A 358 -3.39 21.79 -9.67
C ARG A 358 -3.80 20.40 -10.17
N ILE A 359 -4.79 19.76 -9.54
CA ILE A 359 -5.14 18.36 -9.79
C ILE A 359 -6.50 18.27 -10.52
N GLN A 360 -6.49 18.65 -11.81
CA GLN A 360 -7.69 18.60 -12.65
C GLN A 360 -7.98 17.18 -13.18
N ASP A 361 -6.95 16.34 -13.34
CA ASP A 361 -7.11 14.93 -13.71
C ASP A 361 -6.64 14.02 -12.57
N ASN A 362 -7.60 13.39 -11.89
CA ASN A 362 -7.32 12.45 -10.80
C ASN A 362 -6.71 11.13 -11.29
N ASN A 363 -6.73 10.84 -12.60
CA ASN A 363 -6.19 9.59 -13.14
C ASN A 363 -4.66 9.56 -13.18
N VAL A 364 -3.98 10.71 -13.03
CA VAL A 364 -2.51 10.83 -13.07
C VAL A 364 -1.93 11.09 -11.66
N TYR A 365 -2.77 11.35 -10.66
CA TYR A 365 -2.33 11.70 -9.31
C TYR A 365 -1.79 10.47 -8.56
N LEU A 366 -0.52 10.56 -8.12
CA LEU A 366 0.24 9.57 -7.34
C LEU A 366 0.51 8.19 -7.99
N GLN A 367 0.38 8.04 -9.31
CA GLN A 367 0.75 6.80 -10.00
C GLN A 367 2.25 6.45 -9.83
#